data_AF-A0A9P5VHB9-F1
#
_entry.id   AF-A0A9P5VHB9-F1
#
_cell.length_a   1.000
_cell.length_b   1.000
_cell.length_c   1.000
_cell.angle_alpha   90.00
_cell.angle_beta   90.00
_cell.angle_gamma   90.00
#
_symmetry.space_group_name_H-M   'P 1'
#
loop_
_entity.id
_entity.type
_entity.pdbx_description
1 polymer ?
#
loop_
_entity_poly.entity_id
_entity_poly.type
_entity_poly.pdbx_seq_one_letter_code
_entity_poly.pdbx_strand_id
1 'polypeptide(L)'
;ILNLEDLGHKKSFVDTIGPRSRLVSPEVLLRHCHEDIQTVLEVWGIISYPTPSAHRRNGQEQVLDSPISVDDDSSLQLGHGKDGSSSSLNTQQQRRYDSVSIDLLALLESSTKVIQSVRQYSMHARVLTSEALTIHRQAALSVIEMLSILEQTNRLHDDDSDSGYPEGYCYSRLNFGDLEEERAEMKNYLTVVQEQLFRPQAEKLETQLGQLLIANPGLRAGVSNGNVPEGYTDKDPSLPRWLDDDEWTKEDGEGISLQRCHAFLQFFRPLTRDSIPSPATDMTGFLDALSDGYILCMVFNTFIRLTNMPFGAVDKIHEDTNRTWRGADNWRFLIQACKFRLEFKIPDGSFKPIEIVRQSELGREQLQAWVKLIIERGIQEAKDTLEAKNNDVPPASPVLNLHF
;
A
#
# COMPACT_ATOMS: atom_id res chain seq x y z
N ILE A 1 22.34 -62.99 -5.64
CA ILE A 1 21.25 -63.81 -5.08
C ILE A 1 21.02 -63.30 -3.65
N LEU A 2 20.47 -62.09 -3.55
CA LEU A 2 19.09 -61.76 -3.13
C LEU A 2 18.89 -61.86 -1.60
N ASN A 3 18.88 -60.71 -0.92
CA ASN A 3 17.69 -60.17 -0.21
C ASN A 3 18.06 -58.92 0.61
N LEU A 4 17.58 -57.76 0.17
CA LEU A 4 17.53 -56.49 0.91
C LEU A 4 16.32 -55.71 0.38
N GLU A 5 15.15 -56.34 0.44
CA GLU A 5 13.85 -55.69 0.30
C GLU A 5 13.24 -55.55 1.70
N ASP A 6 13.61 -54.50 2.44
CA ASP A 6 12.70 -53.90 3.44
C ASP A 6 13.22 -52.56 4.01
N LEU A 7 13.44 -51.57 3.14
CA LEU A 7 13.65 -50.19 3.60
C LEU A 7 12.62 -49.30 2.92
N GLY A 8 11.54 -49.07 3.67
CA GLY A 8 10.43 -48.20 3.31
C GLY A 8 10.90 -46.87 2.74
N HIS A 9 10.46 -46.59 1.52
CA HIS A 9 10.60 -45.30 0.87
C HIS A 9 9.84 -44.23 1.68
N LYS A 10 10.53 -43.57 2.61
CA LYS A 10 10.20 -42.20 3.00
C LYS A 10 10.41 -41.33 1.77
N LYS A 11 9.33 -41.06 1.05
CA LYS A 11 9.33 -40.05 -0.02
C LYS A 11 9.84 -38.74 0.56
N SER A 12 10.93 -38.25 0.00
CA SER A 12 11.42 -36.91 0.29
C SER A 12 10.34 -35.90 -0.06
N PHE A 13 10.12 -34.90 0.80
CA PHE A 13 9.22 -33.77 0.53
C PHE A 13 9.55 -33.10 -0.82
N VAL A 14 10.83 -33.14 -1.22
CA VAL A 14 11.34 -32.62 -2.50
C VAL A 14 10.82 -33.40 -3.72
N ASP A 15 10.51 -34.70 -3.59
CA ASP A 15 9.99 -35.54 -4.68
C ASP A 15 8.50 -35.36 -4.97
N THR A 16 7.79 -34.59 -4.12
CA THR A 16 6.39 -34.20 -4.37
C THR A 16 6.31 -32.98 -5.30
N ILE A 17 7.45 -32.38 -5.64
CA ILE A 17 7.59 -31.16 -6.45
C ILE A 17 8.01 -31.53 -7.89
N GLY A 18 7.27 -32.45 -8.51
CA GLY A 18 7.45 -32.89 -9.91
C GLY A 18 6.18 -32.68 -10.75
N PRO A 19 6.29 -32.33 -12.05
CA PRO A 19 5.41 -31.35 -12.68
C PRO A 19 4.12 -31.96 -13.22
N ARG A 20 3.01 -31.65 -12.56
CA ARG A 20 1.71 -31.49 -13.25
C ARG A 20 1.39 -30.01 -13.38
N SER A 21 2.34 -29.22 -13.86
CA SER A 21 2.08 -27.83 -14.22
C SER A 21 1.24 -27.83 -15.50
N ARG A 22 -0.09 -27.84 -15.33
CA ARG A 22 -0.94 -27.11 -16.26
C ARG A 22 -0.28 -25.76 -16.45
N LEU A 23 -0.05 -25.34 -17.70
CA LEU A 23 0.57 -24.04 -18.01
C LEU A 23 -0.28 -22.95 -17.35
N VAL A 24 0.08 -22.56 -16.14
CA VAL A 24 -0.55 -21.44 -15.45
C VAL A 24 -0.11 -20.20 -16.21
N SER A 25 -1.06 -19.37 -16.63
CA SER A 25 -0.69 -18.19 -17.41
C SER A 25 0.13 -17.23 -16.51
N PRO A 26 1.12 -16.51 -17.08
CA PRO A 26 1.96 -15.58 -16.32
C PRO A 26 1.16 -14.54 -15.53
N GLU A 27 -0.02 -14.16 -16.02
CA GLU A 27 -0.92 -13.21 -15.36
C GLU A 27 -1.52 -13.76 -14.06
N VAL A 28 -1.80 -15.07 -14.00
CA VAL A 28 -2.29 -15.72 -12.77
C VAL A 28 -1.15 -15.82 -11.75
N LEU A 29 0.06 -16.15 -12.20
CA LEU A 29 1.24 -16.19 -11.33
C LEU A 29 1.59 -14.81 -10.77
N LEU A 30 1.51 -13.78 -11.62
CA LEU A 30 1.68 -12.38 -11.22
C LEU A 30 0.69 -12.00 -10.11
N ARG A 31 -0.58 -12.38 -10.26
CA ARG A 31 -1.59 -12.13 -9.25
C ARG A 31 -1.26 -12.80 -7.91
N HIS A 32 -0.85 -14.08 -7.92
CA HIS A 32 -0.42 -14.76 -6.69
C HIS A 32 0.81 -14.09 -6.07
N CYS A 33 1.78 -13.64 -6.88
CA CYS A 33 2.91 -12.85 -6.38
C CYS A 33 2.44 -11.59 -5.67
N HIS A 34 1.48 -10.86 -6.24
CA HIS A 34 0.97 -9.64 -5.63
C HIS A 34 0.26 -9.93 -4.30
N GLU A 35 -0.57 -10.97 -4.24
CA GLU A 35 -1.28 -11.39 -3.02
C GLU A 35 -0.28 -11.82 -1.91
N ASP A 36 0.79 -12.53 -2.27
CA ASP A 36 1.81 -12.98 -1.31
C ASP A 36 2.74 -11.84 -0.86
N ILE A 37 3.10 -10.90 -1.75
CA ILE A 37 3.83 -9.68 -1.41
C ILE A 37 3.01 -8.85 -0.42
N GLN A 38 1.72 -8.69 -0.69
CA GLN A 38 0.82 -7.97 0.20
C GLN A 38 0.73 -8.65 1.57
N THR A 39 0.61 -9.98 1.60
CA THR A 39 0.61 -10.74 2.86
C THR A 39 1.91 -10.51 3.65
N VAL A 40 3.07 -10.54 2.99
CA VAL A 40 4.36 -10.25 3.64
C VAL A 40 4.40 -8.83 4.18
N LEU A 41 3.92 -7.84 3.43
CA LEU A 41 3.89 -6.45 3.88
C LEU A 41 3.05 -6.27 5.15
N GLU A 42 1.92 -7.00 5.26
CA GLU A 42 1.07 -7.01 6.45
C GLU A 42 1.76 -7.70 7.64
N VAL A 43 2.29 -8.91 7.44
CA VAL A 43 2.88 -9.72 8.51
C VAL A 43 4.14 -9.08 9.09
N TRP A 44 4.97 -8.48 8.24
CA TRP A 44 6.16 -7.75 8.67
C TRP A 44 5.85 -6.37 9.25
N GLY A 45 4.57 -5.95 9.27
CA GLY A 45 4.18 -4.61 9.73
C GLY A 45 4.80 -3.49 8.89
N ILE A 46 5.20 -3.79 7.66
CA ILE A 46 5.64 -2.78 6.68
C ILE A 46 4.42 -1.94 6.26
N ILE A 47 3.26 -2.58 6.15
CA ILE A 47 1.95 -1.95 6.01
C ILE A 47 1.09 -2.35 7.21
N SER A 48 0.99 -1.47 8.21
CA SER A 48 0.13 -1.70 9.38
C SER A 48 -1.32 -1.32 9.06
N TYR A 49 -2.15 -2.29 8.74
CA TYR A 49 -3.59 -2.07 8.79
C TYR A 49 -4.04 -2.02 10.26
N PRO A 50 -4.99 -1.14 10.62
CA PRO A 50 -5.70 -1.26 11.88
C PRO A 50 -6.35 -2.64 11.87
N THR A 51 -5.83 -3.56 12.67
CA THR A 51 -6.52 -4.83 12.90
C THR A 51 -7.90 -4.48 13.43
N PRO A 52 -8.99 -5.00 12.85
CA PRO A 52 -10.31 -4.76 13.38
C PRO A 52 -10.27 -5.16 14.85
N SER A 53 -10.43 -4.17 15.73
CA SER A 53 -10.33 -4.27 17.19
C SER A 53 -10.79 -5.64 17.60
N ALA A 54 -9.88 -6.48 18.14
CA ALA A 54 -10.12 -7.86 18.50
C ALA A 54 -11.46 -8.01 19.24
N HIS A 55 -12.53 -8.22 18.48
CA HIS A 55 -13.82 -8.60 18.99
C HIS A 55 -13.65 -10.07 19.30
N ARG A 56 -13.21 -10.31 20.55
CA ARG A 56 -13.49 -11.52 21.35
C ARG A 56 -13.79 -12.75 20.49
N ARG A 57 -12.76 -13.34 19.88
CA ARG A 57 -12.73 -14.80 19.68
C ARG A 57 -12.18 -15.40 20.97
N ASN A 58 -13.03 -15.48 21.99
CA ASN A 58 -13.01 -16.49 23.04
C ASN A 58 -14.25 -16.28 23.89
N GLY A 59 -15.23 -17.15 23.66
CA GLY A 59 -16.45 -17.26 24.45
C GLY A 59 -16.15 -17.84 25.82
N GLN A 60 -15.61 -17.03 26.72
CA GLN A 60 -15.76 -17.23 28.15
C GLN A 60 -16.52 -16.04 28.72
N GLU A 61 -17.82 -16.27 28.95
CA GLU A 61 -18.63 -15.48 29.85
C GLU A 61 -18.02 -15.57 31.25
N GLN A 62 -17.18 -14.60 31.63
CA GLN A 62 -17.08 -14.26 33.04
C GLN A 62 -18.24 -13.33 33.38
N VAL A 63 -19.27 -13.93 33.96
CA VAL A 63 -20.25 -13.27 34.80
C VAL A 63 -19.48 -12.63 35.96
N LEU A 64 -19.34 -11.32 35.94
CA LEU A 64 -19.05 -10.54 37.14
C LEU A 64 -20.24 -9.63 37.38
N ASP A 65 -21.18 -10.18 38.14
CA ASP A 65 -22.14 -9.42 38.92
C ASP A 65 -21.39 -8.52 39.90
N SER A 66 -21.55 -7.21 39.78
CA SER A 66 -21.69 -6.30 40.93
C SER A 66 -22.22 -4.94 40.44
N PRO A 67 -23.32 -4.44 41.05
CA PRO A 67 -23.87 -3.13 40.74
C PRO A 67 -23.05 -2.02 41.42
N ILE A 68 -22.63 -1.03 40.65
CA ILE A 68 -22.09 0.22 41.19
C ILE A 68 -23.27 0.99 41.80
N SER A 69 -23.27 1.13 43.13
CA SER A 69 -24.17 2.03 43.84
C SER A 69 -23.82 3.47 43.53
N VAL A 70 -24.86 4.27 43.32
CA VAL A 70 -24.79 5.71 43.19
C VAL A 70 -24.99 6.24 44.59
N ASP A 71 -23.92 6.68 45.24
CA ASP A 71 -24.03 7.53 46.42
C ASP A 71 -23.31 8.86 46.18
N ASP A 72 -24.15 9.86 46.33
CA ASP A 72 -23.96 11.30 46.31
C ASP A 72 -23.28 11.72 47.61
N ASP A 73 -22.09 12.34 47.55
CA ASP A 73 -21.74 13.29 48.59
C ASP A 73 -20.73 14.34 48.13
N SER A 74 -21.07 15.58 48.47
CA SER A 74 -20.39 16.81 48.12
C SER A 74 -19.33 17.14 49.16
N SER A 75 -18.07 17.35 48.76
CA SER A 75 -17.18 18.20 49.54
C SER A 75 -16.11 18.90 48.71
N LEU A 76 -15.97 20.19 49.03
CA LEU A 76 -15.11 21.19 48.44
C LEU A 76 -13.62 20.83 48.57
N GLN A 77 -12.87 20.91 47.47
CA GLN A 77 -11.46 21.29 47.54
C GLN A 77 -11.03 22.07 46.29
N LEU A 78 -10.72 23.35 46.53
CA LEU A 78 -9.95 24.24 45.67
C LEU A 78 -8.51 23.73 45.59
N GLY A 79 -7.96 23.56 44.38
CA GLY A 79 -6.54 23.27 44.23
C GLY A 79 -6.08 22.98 42.80
N HIS A 80 -5.47 24.00 42.19
CA HIS A 80 -4.36 23.95 41.23
C HIS A 80 -4.43 23.15 39.91
N GLY A 81 -4.18 23.89 38.82
CA GLY A 81 -3.24 23.46 37.77
C GLY A 81 -3.80 22.53 36.69
N LYS A 82 -4.65 23.07 35.82
CA LYS A 82 -4.94 22.45 34.51
C LYS A 82 -3.77 22.69 33.55
N ASP A 83 -2.78 21.82 33.60
CA ASP A 83 -1.93 21.55 32.43
C ASP A 83 -2.46 20.29 31.75
N GLY A 84 -3.23 20.52 30.69
CA GLY A 84 -3.82 19.49 29.84
C GLY A 84 -2.74 18.74 29.07
N SER A 85 -2.16 17.71 29.70
CA SER A 85 -1.25 16.76 29.07
C SER A 85 -2.02 15.92 28.03
N SER A 86 -1.99 16.40 26.79
CA SER A 86 -2.63 15.78 25.61
C SER A 86 -1.66 14.88 24.83
N SER A 87 -0.51 14.51 25.43
CA SER A 87 0.53 13.65 24.83
C SER A 87 0.34 12.14 25.11
N SER A 88 -0.72 11.75 25.83
CA SER A 88 -0.91 10.38 26.35
C SER A 88 -1.30 9.33 25.30
N LEU A 89 -2.01 9.71 24.22
CA LEU A 89 -2.58 8.71 23.29
C LEU A 89 -1.57 8.12 22.29
N ASN A 90 -0.55 8.89 21.88
CA ASN A 90 0.38 8.44 20.84
C ASN A 90 1.55 7.60 21.39
N THR A 91 2.02 7.92 22.61
CA THR A 91 2.88 6.98 23.36
C THR A 91 2.12 5.70 23.71
N GLN A 92 0.80 5.74 23.86
CA GLN A 92 -0.01 4.54 24.02
C GLN A 92 -0.10 3.70 22.75
N GLN A 93 -0.20 4.30 21.56
CA GLN A 93 -0.21 3.53 20.31
C GLN A 93 1.16 2.92 20.00
N GLN A 94 2.25 3.67 20.16
CA GLN A 94 3.59 3.11 20.00
C GLN A 94 3.85 1.98 21.02
N ARG A 95 3.51 2.18 22.30
CA ARG A 95 3.57 1.10 23.31
C ARG A 95 2.64 -0.07 23.01
N ARG A 96 1.50 0.15 22.34
CA ARG A 96 0.62 -0.94 21.90
C ARG A 96 1.30 -1.76 20.80
N TYR A 97 2.04 -1.14 19.88
CA TYR A 97 2.80 -1.86 18.86
C TYR A 97 4.01 -2.59 19.45
N ASP A 98 4.74 -1.97 20.39
CA ASP A 98 5.84 -2.63 21.10
C ASP A 98 5.36 -3.84 21.94
N SER A 99 4.08 -3.86 22.31
CA SER A 99 3.46 -4.98 23.06
C SER A 99 2.83 -6.07 22.19
N VAL A 100 2.76 -5.88 20.86
CA VAL A 100 2.20 -6.92 19.98
C VAL A 100 3.29 -7.95 19.71
N SER A 101 3.16 -9.11 20.36
CA SER A 101 4.00 -10.26 20.05
C SER A 101 3.75 -10.71 18.61
N ILE A 102 4.81 -10.86 17.84
CA ILE A 102 4.73 -11.37 16.47
C ILE A 102 4.88 -12.89 16.50
N ASP A 103 4.09 -13.55 15.66
CA ASP A 103 4.25 -14.97 15.39
C ASP A 103 5.40 -15.16 14.39
N LEU A 104 6.54 -15.67 14.86
CA LEU A 104 7.69 -15.97 14.02
C LEU A 104 7.35 -16.97 12.92
N LEU A 105 6.45 -17.93 13.18
CA LEU A 105 6.06 -18.91 12.16
C LEU A 105 5.33 -18.19 11.01
N ALA A 106 4.44 -17.25 11.31
CA ALA A 106 3.76 -16.46 10.29
C ALA A 106 4.75 -15.62 9.45
N LEU A 107 5.79 -15.06 10.08
CA LEU A 107 6.87 -14.34 9.37
C LEU A 107 7.63 -15.28 8.41
N LEU A 108 8.07 -16.45 8.90
CA LEU A 108 8.80 -17.43 8.11
C LEU A 108 7.95 -17.96 6.95
N GLU A 109 6.69 -18.32 7.21
CA GLU A 109 5.76 -18.84 6.21
C GLU A 109 5.45 -17.81 5.13
N SER A 110 5.07 -16.59 5.51
CA SER A 110 4.77 -15.53 4.55
C SER A 110 5.97 -15.17 3.69
N SER A 111 7.16 -15.04 4.30
CA SER A 111 8.41 -14.71 3.59
C SER A 111 8.83 -15.82 2.63
N THR A 112 8.74 -17.07 3.06
CA THR A 112 9.05 -18.22 2.19
C THR A 112 8.06 -18.30 1.04
N LYS A 113 6.77 -18.06 1.30
CA LYS A 113 5.72 -18.07 0.30
C LYS A 113 5.93 -16.98 -0.76
N VAL A 114 6.27 -15.76 -0.36
CA VAL A 114 6.53 -14.67 -1.33
C VAL A 114 7.72 -15.00 -2.22
N ILE A 115 8.82 -15.51 -1.65
CA ILE A 115 10.03 -15.90 -2.41
C ILE A 115 9.68 -16.99 -3.42
N GLN A 116 8.88 -17.99 -3.01
CA GLN A 116 8.44 -19.06 -3.89
C GLN A 116 7.55 -18.54 -5.02
N SER A 117 6.56 -17.69 -4.73
CA SER A 117 5.67 -17.13 -5.74
C SER A 117 6.44 -16.28 -6.74
N VAL A 118 7.30 -15.37 -6.26
CA VAL A 118 8.15 -14.53 -7.12
C VAL A 118 9.09 -15.39 -7.96
N ARG A 119 9.71 -16.43 -7.39
CA ARG A 119 10.50 -17.42 -8.14
C ARG A 119 9.66 -18.08 -9.22
N GLN A 120 8.46 -18.58 -8.92
CA GLN A 120 7.57 -19.20 -9.89
C GLN A 120 7.25 -18.24 -11.05
N TYR A 121 6.82 -17.02 -10.74
CA TYR A 121 6.55 -16.01 -11.76
C TYR A 121 7.79 -15.71 -12.63
N SER A 122 8.97 -15.52 -12.02
CA SER A 122 10.20 -15.23 -12.76
C SER A 122 10.63 -16.34 -13.73
N MET A 123 10.32 -17.61 -13.44
CA MET A 123 10.57 -18.73 -14.35
C MET A 123 9.65 -18.73 -15.57
N HIS A 124 8.49 -18.08 -15.49
CA HIS A 124 7.47 -18.04 -16.54
C HIS A 124 7.40 -16.69 -17.27
N ALA A 125 7.99 -15.64 -16.72
CA ALA A 125 8.08 -14.32 -17.32
C ALA A 125 9.13 -14.33 -18.45
N ARG A 126 8.68 -14.20 -19.70
CA ARG A 126 9.52 -14.30 -20.91
C ARG A 126 10.47 -13.11 -21.14
N VAL A 127 10.32 -12.03 -20.37
CA VAL A 127 10.93 -10.72 -20.66
C VAL A 127 12.14 -10.43 -19.75
N LEU A 128 12.46 -11.31 -18.80
CA LEU A 128 13.50 -11.04 -17.81
C LEU A 128 14.90 -11.30 -18.36
N THR A 129 15.80 -10.35 -18.16
CA THR A 129 17.22 -10.51 -18.50
C THR A 129 17.91 -11.48 -17.54
N SER A 130 18.99 -12.13 -17.99
CA SER A 130 19.80 -13.01 -17.12
C SER A 130 20.40 -12.26 -15.93
N GLU A 131 20.70 -10.97 -16.12
CA GLU A 131 21.19 -10.07 -15.07
C GLU A 131 20.13 -9.84 -14.00
N ALA A 132 18.90 -9.46 -14.40
CA ALA A 132 17.77 -9.27 -13.50
C ALA A 132 17.47 -10.53 -12.66
N LEU A 133 17.53 -11.72 -13.28
CA LEU A 133 17.37 -12.99 -12.59
C LEU A 133 18.50 -13.27 -11.58
N THR A 134 19.72 -12.83 -11.87
CA THR A 134 20.88 -13.00 -10.98
C THR A 134 20.75 -12.08 -9.76
N ILE A 135 20.40 -10.81 -9.97
CA ILE A 135 20.18 -9.83 -8.90
C ILE A 135 19.03 -10.32 -7.99
N HIS A 136 17.91 -10.76 -8.58
CA HIS A 136 16.79 -11.30 -7.82
C HIS A 136 17.19 -12.53 -6.98
N ARG A 137 17.96 -13.47 -7.54
CA ARG A 137 18.43 -14.64 -6.79
C ARG A 137 19.31 -14.25 -5.62
N GLN A 138 20.21 -13.27 -5.81
CA GLN A 138 21.08 -12.80 -4.74
C GLN A 138 20.27 -12.17 -3.60
N ALA A 139 19.28 -11.33 -3.93
CA ALA A 139 18.40 -10.73 -2.92
C ALA A 139 17.56 -11.79 -2.19
N ALA A 140 17.04 -12.80 -2.90
CA ALA A 140 16.30 -13.90 -2.29
C ALA A 140 17.16 -14.74 -1.33
N LEU A 141 18.44 -14.99 -1.69
CA LEU A 141 19.37 -15.70 -0.82
C LEU A 141 19.67 -14.91 0.46
N SER A 142 19.83 -13.60 0.37
CA SER A 142 20.02 -12.72 1.52
C SER A 142 18.87 -12.81 2.52
N VAL A 143 17.62 -12.79 2.02
CA VAL A 143 16.44 -12.98 2.87
C VAL A 143 16.39 -14.38 3.47
N ILE A 144 16.69 -15.44 2.70
CA ILE A 144 16.70 -16.81 3.23
C ILE A 144 17.73 -16.97 4.36
N GLU A 145 18.91 -16.38 4.20
CA GLU A 145 19.96 -16.38 5.22
C GLU A 145 19.49 -15.64 6.49
N MET A 146 18.92 -14.45 6.33
CA MET A 146 18.32 -13.69 7.42
C MET A 146 17.22 -14.48 8.15
N LEU A 147 16.29 -15.11 7.44
CA LEU A 147 15.23 -15.95 8.03
C LEU A 147 15.82 -17.16 8.78
N SER A 148 16.88 -17.77 8.26
CA SER A 148 17.57 -18.88 8.90
C SER A 148 18.22 -18.45 10.22
N ILE A 149 18.87 -17.29 10.26
CA ILE A 149 19.48 -16.74 11.48
C ILE A 149 18.39 -16.41 12.49
N LEU A 150 17.30 -15.78 12.04
CA LEU A 150 16.15 -15.43 12.87
C LEU A 150 15.51 -16.67 13.49
N GLU A 151 15.30 -17.74 12.70
CA GLU A 151 14.78 -19.01 13.19
C GLU A 151 15.70 -19.64 14.24
N GLN A 152 17.00 -19.75 13.95
CA GLN A 152 17.97 -20.38 14.86
C GLN A 152 18.09 -19.66 16.20
N THR A 153 18.07 -18.33 16.18
CA THR A 153 18.22 -17.49 17.37
C THR A 153 17.00 -17.57 18.29
N ASN A 154 15.82 -17.83 17.72
CA ASN A 154 14.55 -17.76 18.44
C ASN A 154 13.89 -19.14 18.69
N ARG A 155 14.51 -20.22 18.22
CA ARG A 155 14.03 -21.59 18.47
C ARG A 155 14.37 -22.01 19.90
N LEU A 156 13.34 -22.32 20.69
CA LEU A 156 13.52 -22.88 22.04
C LEU A 156 14.03 -24.33 21.91
N HIS A 157 15.05 -24.69 22.68
CA HIS A 157 15.56 -26.07 22.74
C HIS A 157 14.75 -26.89 23.75
N ASP A 158 14.48 -28.14 23.42
CA ASP A 158 13.60 -29.05 24.18
C ASP A 158 14.07 -29.28 25.63
N ASP A 159 15.34 -29.02 25.92
CA ASP A 159 15.94 -29.21 27.25
C ASP A 159 15.36 -28.24 28.31
N ASP A 160 14.69 -27.15 27.91
CA ASP A 160 14.09 -26.17 28.81
C ASP A 160 12.57 -26.34 29.02
N SER A 161 11.94 -27.30 28.34
CA SER A 161 10.47 -27.47 28.37
C SER A 161 10.01 -28.68 29.19
N ASP A 162 9.88 -28.50 30.50
CA ASP A 162 9.10 -29.41 31.39
C ASP A 162 7.56 -29.23 31.18
N SER A 163 7.19 -28.38 30.23
CA SER A 163 5.82 -28.13 29.81
C SER A 163 5.43 -29.13 28.74
N GLY A 164 4.57 -30.10 29.07
CA GLY A 164 4.06 -31.16 28.19
C GLY A 164 3.21 -30.68 27.00
N TYR A 165 3.71 -29.73 26.22
CA TYR A 165 3.16 -29.36 24.93
C TYR A 165 3.53 -30.43 23.90
N PRO A 166 2.59 -30.78 23.00
CA PRO A 166 2.84 -31.75 21.96
C PRO A 166 3.95 -31.27 21.03
N GLU A 167 4.92 -32.15 20.81
CA GLU A 167 6.01 -32.13 19.82
C GLU A 167 5.74 -31.17 18.64
N GLY A 168 6.19 -29.91 18.79
CA GLY A 168 5.90 -28.82 17.87
C GLY A 168 6.95 -27.73 18.00
N TYR A 169 7.22 -27.01 16.91
CA TYR A 169 8.23 -25.94 16.88
C TYR A 169 7.83 -24.83 17.86
N CYS A 170 8.57 -24.68 18.95
CA CYS A 170 8.39 -23.62 19.94
C CYS A 170 9.37 -22.47 19.67
N TYR A 171 8.84 -21.28 19.42
CA TYR A 171 9.62 -20.07 19.20
C TYR A 171 9.44 -19.07 20.36
N SER A 172 10.48 -18.30 20.66
CA SER A 172 10.38 -17.15 21.55
C SER A 172 9.42 -16.10 20.98
N ARG A 173 8.79 -15.32 21.85
CA ARG A 173 7.96 -14.19 21.42
C ARG A 173 8.87 -13.07 20.93
N LEU A 174 8.63 -12.60 19.71
CA LEU A 174 9.34 -11.48 19.10
C LEU A 174 8.57 -10.17 19.32
N ASN A 175 9.31 -9.07 19.53
CA ASN A 175 8.75 -7.73 19.48
C ASN A 175 9.12 -7.06 18.16
N PHE A 176 8.24 -6.22 17.63
CA PHE A 176 8.50 -5.47 16.39
C PHE A 176 9.75 -4.59 16.43
N GLY A 177 10.10 -4.05 17.60
CA GLY A 177 11.29 -3.21 17.76
C GLY A 177 12.60 -3.96 17.53
N ASP A 178 12.59 -5.28 17.74
CA ASP A 178 13.78 -6.12 17.63
C ASP A 178 14.05 -6.58 16.18
N LEU A 179 13.11 -6.33 15.25
CA LEU A 179 13.17 -6.82 13.85
C LEU A 179 13.46 -5.72 12.82
N GLU A 180 14.07 -4.60 13.21
CA GLU A 180 14.29 -3.48 12.28
C GLU A 180 15.26 -3.84 11.15
N GLU A 181 16.32 -4.60 11.46
CA GLU A 181 17.32 -5.04 10.47
C GLU A 181 16.70 -6.02 9.46
N GLU A 182 15.92 -6.98 9.96
CA GLU A 182 15.22 -7.98 9.15
C GLU A 182 14.14 -7.33 8.27
N ARG A 183 13.44 -6.31 8.79
CA ARG A 183 12.50 -5.51 7.99
C ARG A 183 13.19 -4.74 6.89
N ALA A 184 14.36 -4.15 7.17
CA ALA A 184 15.14 -3.44 6.16
C ALA A 184 15.58 -4.41 5.04
N GLU A 185 16.00 -5.62 5.39
CA GLU A 185 16.41 -6.65 4.42
C GLU A 185 15.23 -7.14 3.57
N MET A 186 14.07 -7.40 4.20
CA MET A 186 12.84 -7.75 3.47
C MET A 186 12.41 -6.61 2.53
N LYS A 187 12.49 -5.36 2.98
CA LYS A 187 12.18 -4.18 2.15
C LYS A 187 13.13 -4.09 0.96
N ASN A 188 14.43 -4.33 1.16
CA ASN A 188 15.42 -4.36 0.09
C ASN A 188 15.09 -5.44 -0.95
N TYR A 189 14.72 -6.65 -0.52
CA TYR A 189 14.26 -7.70 -1.41
C TYR A 189 13.04 -7.28 -2.24
N LEU A 190 12.03 -6.70 -1.61
CA LEU A 190 10.82 -6.23 -2.31
C LEU A 190 11.13 -5.12 -3.32
N THR A 191 12.07 -4.22 -3.02
CA THR A 191 12.58 -3.21 -3.97
C THR A 191 13.25 -3.87 -5.17
N VAL A 192 14.12 -4.88 -4.95
CA VAL A 192 14.75 -5.62 -6.06
C VAL A 192 13.71 -6.33 -6.92
N VAL A 193 12.75 -6.99 -6.29
CA VAL A 193 11.64 -7.66 -6.97
C VAL A 193 10.87 -6.66 -7.84
N GLN A 194 10.59 -5.48 -7.32
CA GLN A 194 9.93 -4.41 -8.06
C GLN A 194 10.73 -3.96 -9.29
N GLU A 195 11.97 -3.52 -9.08
CA GLU A 195 12.81 -2.95 -10.14
C GLU A 195 13.15 -3.97 -11.23
N GLN A 196 13.39 -5.23 -10.85
CA GLN A 196 13.90 -6.23 -11.78
C GLN A 196 12.81 -7.07 -12.43
N LEU A 197 11.69 -7.34 -11.75
CA LEU A 197 10.64 -8.24 -12.24
C LEU A 197 9.40 -7.52 -12.74
N PHE A 198 9.09 -6.34 -12.19
CA PHE A 198 7.82 -5.66 -12.45
C PHE A 198 7.97 -4.37 -13.25
N ARG A 199 9.13 -3.69 -13.22
CA ARG A 199 9.42 -2.56 -14.12
C ARG A 199 9.16 -2.85 -15.61
N PRO A 200 9.54 -4.02 -16.18
CA PRO A 200 9.23 -4.32 -17.58
C PRO A 200 7.72 -4.45 -17.87
N GLN A 201 6.90 -4.75 -16.85
CA GLN A 201 5.45 -4.72 -16.99
C GLN A 201 4.87 -3.31 -16.82
N ALA A 202 5.49 -2.50 -15.95
CA ALA A 202 5.16 -1.11 -15.81
C ALA A 202 5.33 -0.37 -17.14
N GLU A 203 6.40 -0.60 -17.92
CA GLU A 203 6.57 -0.02 -19.27
C GLU A 203 5.36 -0.27 -20.20
N LYS A 204 4.70 -1.43 -20.08
CA LYS A 204 3.48 -1.76 -20.84
C LYS A 204 2.27 -0.96 -20.34
N LEU A 205 2.15 -0.78 -19.03
CA LEU A 205 1.12 0.03 -18.38
C LEU A 205 1.37 1.53 -18.57
N GLU A 206 2.62 1.98 -18.63
CA GLU A 206 3.05 3.33 -18.96
C GLU A 206 2.75 3.66 -20.42
N THR A 207 2.87 2.68 -21.32
CA THR A 207 2.37 2.82 -22.70
C THR A 207 0.87 3.01 -22.70
N GLN A 208 0.14 2.33 -21.81
CA GLN A 208 -1.30 2.55 -21.63
C GLN A 208 -1.61 3.91 -21.00
N LEU A 209 -0.83 4.38 -20.03
CA LEU A 209 -0.96 5.73 -19.48
C LEU A 209 -0.72 6.74 -20.60
N GLY A 210 0.41 6.68 -21.31
CA GLY A 210 0.69 7.52 -22.47
C GLY A 210 -0.43 7.48 -23.51
N GLN A 211 -0.95 6.29 -23.84
CA GLN A 211 -2.10 6.15 -24.73
C GLN A 211 -3.38 6.74 -24.13
N LEU A 212 -3.65 6.62 -22.84
CA LEU A 212 -4.79 7.24 -22.17
C LEU A 212 -4.67 8.77 -22.12
N LEU A 213 -3.46 9.29 -21.89
CA LEU A 213 -3.15 10.72 -21.93
C LEU A 213 -3.40 11.26 -23.35
N ILE A 214 -3.04 10.49 -24.39
CA ILE A 214 -3.25 10.86 -25.82
C ILE A 214 -4.70 10.65 -26.28
N ALA A 215 -5.35 9.56 -25.86
CA ALA A 215 -6.64 9.10 -26.38
C ALA A 215 -7.86 9.68 -25.64
N ASN A 216 -7.67 10.34 -24.49
CA ASN A 216 -8.72 11.10 -23.80
C ASN A 216 -8.56 12.64 -23.93
N PRO A 217 -8.58 13.23 -25.14
CA PRO A 217 -8.78 14.66 -25.27
C PRO A 217 -10.23 15.07 -24.89
N GLY A 218 -11.16 14.11 -24.75
CA GLY A 218 -12.60 14.30 -24.59
C GLY A 218 -13.11 14.81 -23.23
N LEU A 219 -12.28 14.87 -22.19
CA LEU A 219 -12.61 15.63 -20.96
C LEU A 219 -12.48 17.16 -21.16
N ARG A 220 -12.13 17.63 -22.37
CA ARG A 220 -12.19 19.05 -22.79
C ARG A 220 -13.61 19.63 -22.91
N ALA A 221 -14.67 18.83 -22.97
CA ALA A 221 -16.01 19.30 -23.37
C ALA A 221 -16.94 19.72 -22.20
N GLY A 222 -16.39 20.34 -21.14
CA GLY A 222 -17.19 20.85 -20.01
C GLY A 222 -17.38 22.36 -19.95
N VAL A 223 -16.61 23.16 -20.72
CA VAL A 223 -16.67 24.62 -20.63
C VAL A 223 -16.65 25.25 -22.03
N SER A 224 -17.83 25.73 -22.40
CA SER A 224 -18.09 26.88 -23.27
C SER A 224 -17.88 26.74 -24.79
N ASN A 225 -19.02 26.61 -25.48
CA ASN A 225 -19.22 27.17 -26.82
C ASN A 225 -18.84 28.66 -26.83
N GLY A 226 -17.72 29.02 -27.43
CA GLY A 226 -17.35 30.42 -27.65
C GLY A 226 -16.04 30.55 -28.42
N ASN A 227 -16.15 30.80 -29.73
CA ASN A 227 -15.12 31.31 -30.65
C ASN A 227 -13.65 31.04 -30.29
N VAL A 228 -13.08 29.98 -30.84
CA VAL A 228 -11.64 29.77 -30.86
C VAL A 228 -11.01 30.75 -31.88
N PRO A 229 -10.08 31.62 -31.49
CA PRO A 229 -9.36 32.48 -32.42
C PRO A 229 -8.42 31.64 -33.30
N GLU A 230 -8.48 31.86 -34.62
CA GLU A 230 -7.52 31.33 -35.59
C GLU A 230 -6.11 31.81 -35.24
N GLY A 231 -5.25 30.92 -34.72
CA GLY A 231 -3.87 31.28 -34.38
C GLY A 231 -3.11 30.31 -33.48
N TYR A 232 -3.76 29.28 -32.90
CA TYR A 232 -3.05 28.27 -32.13
C TYR A 232 -2.35 27.28 -33.05
N THR A 233 -1.04 27.45 -33.17
CA THR A 233 -0.12 26.51 -33.80
C THR A 233 -0.14 25.16 -33.07
N ASP A 234 -0.04 24.10 -33.86
CA ASP A 234 -0.11 22.67 -33.56
C ASP A 234 1.03 22.22 -32.60
N LYS A 235 0.97 22.69 -31.34
CA LYS A 235 1.94 22.39 -30.29
C LYS A 235 1.44 21.23 -29.46
N ASP A 236 2.09 20.08 -29.66
CA ASP A 236 2.10 18.86 -28.84
C ASP A 236 0.74 18.27 -28.44
N PRO A 237 0.63 16.92 -28.32
CA PRO A 237 -0.51 16.33 -27.63
C PRO A 237 -0.51 16.85 -26.18
N SER A 238 -1.32 17.90 -25.93
CA SER A 238 -1.33 18.62 -24.66
C SER A 238 -1.50 17.64 -23.51
N LEU A 239 -0.52 17.60 -22.59
CA LEU A 239 -0.60 16.83 -21.35
C LEU A 239 -1.95 17.07 -20.67
N PRO A 240 -2.51 16.10 -19.90
CA PRO A 240 -3.75 16.36 -19.21
C PRO A 240 -3.61 17.57 -18.30
N ARG A 241 -4.71 18.31 -18.18
CA ARG A 241 -4.77 19.54 -17.39
C ARG A 241 -4.19 19.37 -16.00
N TRP A 242 -4.48 18.26 -15.31
CA TRP A 242 -3.97 18.03 -13.95
C TRP A 242 -2.44 17.86 -13.87
N LEU A 243 -1.76 17.54 -14.97
CA LEU A 243 -0.32 17.34 -15.02
C LEU A 243 0.44 18.61 -15.41
N ASP A 244 -0.22 19.52 -16.13
CA ASP A 244 0.31 20.84 -16.47
C ASP A 244 0.55 21.66 -15.19
N ASP A 245 1.72 22.26 -15.01
CA ASP A 245 1.99 23.13 -13.86
C ASP A 245 1.59 24.58 -14.11
N ASP A 246 1.63 25.02 -15.38
CA ASP A 246 1.39 26.41 -15.77
C ASP A 246 -0.09 26.80 -15.63
N GLU A 247 -1.01 25.85 -15.86
CA GLU A 247 -2.46 26.08 -15.71
C GLU A 247 -2.89 26.24 -14.23
N TRP A 248 -2.05 25.83 -13.28
CA TRP A 248 -2.42 25.77 -11.85
C TRP A 248 -1.47 26.52 -10.93
N THR A 249 -0.61 27.38 -11.47
CA THR A 249 0.23 28.27 -10.66
C THR A 249 -0.66 29.12 -9.74
N LYS A 250 -0.31 29.07 -8.46
CA LYS A 250 -1.11 29.44 -7.29
C LYS A 250 -1.45 30.95 -7.31
N GLU A 251 -2.73 31.31 -7.32
CA GLU A 251 -3.11 32.72 -7.14
C GLU A 251 -2.84 33.22 -5.71
N ASP A 252 -2.96 32.37 -4.68
CA ASP A 252 -2.74 32.82 -3.29
C ASP A 252 -2.35 31.67 -2.33
N GLY A 253 -1.05 31.37 -2.21
CA GLY A 253 -0.54 30.57 -1.08
C GLY A 253 -0.32 29.07 -1.34
N GLU A 254 0.53 28.49 -0.49
CA GLU A 254 1.21 27.21 -0.66
C GLU A 254 0.28 25.99 -0.82
N GLY A 255 0.27 25.39 -2.03
CA GLY A 255 -0.16 24.00 -2.26
C GLY A 255 -0.89 23.82 -3.59
N ILE A 256 -1.27 22.59 -3.91
CA ILE A 256 -2.12 22.29 -5.07
C ILE A 256 -3.56 22.83 -4.87
N SER A 257 -4.18 23.35 -5.93
CA SER A 257 -5.58 23.80 -5.89
C SER A 257 -6.55 22.61 -5.81
N LEU A 258 -7.71 22.79 -5.19
CA LEU A 258 -8.73 21.74 -5.15
C LEU A 258 -9.32 21.44 -6.54
N GLN A 259 -9.30 22.41 -7.44
CA GLN A 259 -9.68 22.22 -8.84
C GLN A 259 -8.71 21.29 -9.58
N ARG A 260 -7.40 21.42 -9.35
CA ARG A 260 -6.41 20.47 -9.88
C ARG A 260 -6.61 19.08 -9.29
N CYS A 261 -6.94 19.01 -7.99
CA CYS A 261 -7.31 17.75 -7.33
C CYS A 261 -8.54 17.11 -7.99
N HIS A 262 -9.58 17.89 -8.26
CA HIS A 262 -10.80 17.43 -8.93
C HIS A 262 -10.50 16.89 -10.34
N ALA A 263 -9.66 17.58 -11.12
CA ALA A 263 -9.26 17.12 -12.45
C ALA A 263 -8.51 15.76 -12.40
N PHE A 264 -7.60 15.58 -11.44
CA PHE A 264 -6.92 14.30 -11.22
C PHE A 264 -7.92 13.20 -10.82
N LEU A 265 -8.78 13.48 -9.84
CA LEU A 265 -9.78 12.53 -9.35
C LEU A 265 -10.71 12.08 -10.48
N GLN A 266 -11.17 13.00 -11.33
CA GLN A 266 -12.04 12.67 -12.46
C GLN A 266 -11.34 11.80 -13.50
N PHE A 267 -10.04 12.01 -13.73
CA PHE A 267 -9.28 11.22 -14.68
C PHE A 267 -9.14 9.76 -14.26
N PHE A 268 -8.88 9.49 -12.97
CA PHE A 268 -8.66 8.14 -12.45
C PHE A 268 -9.91 7.49 -11.83
N ARG A 269 -11.07 8.15 -11.88
CA ARG A 269 -12.32 7.63 -11.31
C ARG A 269 -12.85 6.44 -12.13
N PRO A 270 -13.29 5.34 -11.48
CA PRO A 270 -14.02 4.28 -12.18
C PRO A 270 -15.32 4.81 -12.82
N LEU A 271 -15.61 4.39 -14.05
CA LEU A 271 -16.80 4.81 -14.83
C LEU A 271 -18.14 4.43 -14.18
N THR A 272 -18.14 3.50 -13.22
CA THR A 272 -19.34 2.91 -12.61
C THR A 272 -19.98 3.75 -11.50
N ARG A 273 -19.46 4.94 -11.20
CA ARG A 273 -19.93 5.77 -10.07
C ARG A 273 -20.40 7.15 -10.50
N ASP A 274 -21.08 7.85 -9.59
CA ASP A 274 -21.58 9.21 -9.77
C ASP A 274 -20.44 10.22 -9.88
N SER A 275 -20.65 11.27 -10.70
CA SER A 275 -19.65 12.31 -10.93
C SER A 275 -19.32 13.06 -9.65
N ILE A 276 -18.04 13.30 -9.39
CA ILE A 276 -17.59 14.13 -8.27
C ILE A 276 -17.95 15.60 -8.60
N PRO A 277 -18.70 16.31 -7.74
CA PRO A 277 -19.02 17.73 -7.95
C PRO A 277 -17.76 18.58 -8.10
N SER A 278 -17.81 19.64 -8.89
CA SER A 278 -16.65 20.55 -9.01
C SER A 278 -16.54 21.42 -7.75
N PRO A 279 -15.36 21.54 -7.13
CA PRO A 279 -15.18 22.41 -5.96
C PRO A 279 -15.37 23.90 -6.29
N ALA A 280 -15.34 24.29 -7.56
CA ALA A 280 -15.62 25.67 -7.99
C ALA A 280 -17.13 25.99 -7.96
N THR A 281 -17.99 24.99 -8.17
CA THR A 281 -19.45 25.16 -8.19
C THR A 281 -20.10 24.72 -6.88
N ASP A 282 -19.59 23.67 -6.27
CA ASP A 282 -20.13 23.05 -5.07
C ASP A 282 -19.00 22.45 -4.23
N MET A 283 -18.35 23.31 -3.43
CA MET A 283 -17.30 22.90 -2.51
C MET A 283 -17.79 21.88 -1.48
N THR A 284 -19.01 22.07 -0.96
CA THR A 284 -19.58 21.18 0.06
C THR A 284 -19.83 19.81 -0.54
N GLY A 285 -20.50 19.71 -1.69
CA GLY A 285 -20.73 18.44 -2.37
C GLY A 285 -19.44 17.74 -2.81
N PHE A 286 -18.40 18.50 -3.19
CA PHE A 286 -17.07 17.95 -3.47
C PHE A 286 -16.46 17.27 -2.24
N LEU A 287 -16.46 17.96 -1.08
CA LEU A 287 -15.96 17.39 0.17
C LEU A 287 -16.85 16.23 0.66
N ASP A 288 -18.16 16.31 0.44
CA ASP A 288 -19.10 15.25 0.79
C ASP A 288 -18.84 13.97 0.02
N ALA A 289 -18.55 14.08 -1.27
CA ALA A 289 -18.22 12.92 -2.11
C ALA A 289 -16.92 12.21 -1.68
N LEU A 290 -16.03 12.88 -0.95
CA LEU A 290 -14.71 12.36 -0.58
C LEU A 290 -14.59 11.99 0.91
N SER A 291 -15.55 12.38 1.76
CA SER A 291 -15.44 12.28 3.21
C SER A 291 -15.36 10.85 3.73
N ASP A 292 -15.91 9.88 3.01
CA ASP A 292 -15.89 8.46 3.39
C ASP A 292 -14.64 7.70 2.93
N GLY A 293 -13.76 8.37 2.18
CA GLY A 293 -12.49 7.82 1.68
C GLY A 293 -12.63 6.76 0.58
N TYR A 294 -13.85 6.36 0.20
CA TYR A 294 -14.07 5.27 -0.76
C TYR A 294 -13.55 5.64 -2.15
N ILE A 295 -13.96 6.80 -2.67
CA ILE A 295 -13.54 7.28 -3.99
C ILE A 295 -12.03 7.45 -4.05
N LEU A 296 -11.42 7.95 -2.98
CA LEU A 296 -9.98 8.15 -2.90
C LEU A 296 -9.22 6.83 -2.93
N CYS A 297 -9.68 5.78 -2.23
CA CYS A 297 -9.08 4.45 -2.31
C CYS A 297 -9.15 3.88 -3.74
N MET A 298 -10.29 4.05 -4.42
CA MET A 298 -10.47 3.56 -5.78
C MET A 298 -9.60 4.31 -6.80
N VAL A 299 -9.55 5.63 -6.70
CA VAL A 299 -8.68 6.47 -7.54
C VAL A 299 -7.22 6.11 -7.28
N PHE A 300 -6.80 6.01 -6.02
CA PHE A 300 -5.45 5.60 -5.63
C PHE A 300 -5.09 4.24 -6.24
N ASN A 301 -5.94 3.23 -6.09
CA ASN A 301 -5.72 1.90 -6.66
C ASN A 301 -5.66 1.89 -8.19
N THR A 302 -6.40 2.78 -8.85
CA THR A 302 -6.36 2.91 -10.32
C THR A 302 -5.07 3.59 -10.75
N PHE A 303 -4.69 4.65 -10.04
CA PHE A 303 -3.48 5.42 -10.27
C PHE A 303 -2.21 4.58 -10.09
N ILE A 304 -2.02 3.92 -8.94
CA ILE A 304 -0.79 3.14 -8.67
C ILE A 304 -0.59 1.96 -9.63
N ARG A 305 -1.67 1.43 -10.23
CA ARG A 305 -1.55 0.37 -11.25
C ARG A 305 -0.93 0.89 -12.55
N LEU A 306 -0.88 2.20 -12.72
CA LEU A 306 -0.30 2.88 -13.87
C LEU A 306 1.09 3.44 -13.58
N THR A 307 1.59 3.33 -12.35
CA THR A 307 2.94 3.74 -11.97
C THR A 307 3.89 2.55 -11.99
N ASN A 308 5.19 2.83 -11.79
CA ASN A 308 6.25 1.83 -11.73
C ASN A 308 6.16 0.88 -10.53
N MET A 309 5.23 1.12 -9.61
CA MET A 309 5.06 0.33 -8.40
C MET A 309 3.62 -0.18 -8.30
N PRO A 310 3.30 -1.44 -8.64
CA PRO A 310 1.90 -1.92 -8.66
C PRO A 310 1.34 -2.47 -7.33
N PHE A 311 2.16 -2.68 -6.30
CA PHE A 311 1.74 -3.13 -4.95
C PHE A 311 1.12 -2.04 -4.08
N GLY A 312 0.89 -2.32 -2.79
CA GLY A 312 0.41 -1.34 -1.82
C GLY A 312 -0.98 -0.80 -2.17
N ALA A 313 -1.73 -1.53 -3.00
CA ALA A 313 -3.12 -1.26 -3.24
C ALA A 313 -3.92 -1.43 -1.95
N VAL A 314 -5.00 -0.67 -1.83
CA VAL A 314 -5.96 -0.86 -0.77
C VAL A 314 -6.84 -2.05 -1.15
N ASP A 315 -6.56 -3.21 -0.56
CA ASP A 315 -7.30 -4.44 -0.87
C ASP A 315 -8.69 -4.49 -0.23
N LYS A 316 -8.81 -3.97 0.99
CA LYS A 316 -10.04 -3.96 1.76
C LYS A 316 -10.64 -2.57 1.69
N ILE A 317 -11.62 -2.35 0.82
CA ILE A 317 -12.36 -1.08 0.75
C ILE A 317 -13.81 -1.35 1.19
N HIS A 318 -14.30 -0.61 2.17
CA HIS A 318 -15.68 -0.66 2.59
C HIS A 318 -16.56 0.16 1.65
N GLU A 319 -17.51 -0.49 0.98
CA GLU A 319 -18.53 0.17 0.16
C GLU A 319 -19.68 0.73 1.02
N ASP A 320 -19.97 0.09 2.16
CA ASP A 320 -21.11 0.42 3.01
C ASP A 320 -20.73 1.40 4.14
N THR A 321 -20.37 2.61 3.72
CA THR A 321 -19.83 3.70 4.54
C THR A 321 -20.87 4.47 5.36
N ASN A 322 -22.15 4.08 5.31
CA ASN A 322 -23.21 4.58 6.20
C ASN A 322 -22.85 4.47 7.69
N ARG A 323 -21.97 3.51 8.03
CA ARG A 323 -21.37 3.40 9.36
C ARG A 323 -20.08 4.22 9.39
N THR A 324 -20.04 5.27 10.20
CA THR A 324 -18.89 6.20 10.30
C THR A 324 -17.53 5.50 10.45
N TRP A 325 -17.48 4.39 11.22
CA TRP A 325 -16.23 3.66 11.43
C TRP A 325 -15.69 2.99 10.16
N ARG A 326 -16.55 2.62 9.20
CA ARG A 326 -16.13 2.03 7.92
C ARG A 326 -15.52 3.07 6.98
N GLY A 327 -16.12 4.26 6.91
CA GLY A 327 -15.48 5.39 6.22
C GLY A 327 -14.13 5.74 6.85
N ALA A 328 -14.04 5.67 8.19
CA ALA A 328 -12.80 5.93 8.88
C ALA A 328 -11.73 4.84 8.62
N ASP A 329 -12.15 3.59 8.45
CA ASP A 329 -11.25 2.49 8.06
C ASP A 329 -10.74 2.66 6.63
N ASN A 330 -11.58 3.04 5.66
CA ASN A 330 -11.13 3.41 4.31
C ASN A 330 -10.03 4.47 4.34
N TRP A 331 -10.22 5.52 5.12
CA TRP A 331 -9.22 6.57 5.34
C TRP A 331 -7.92 6.03 5.94
N ARG A 332 -8.00 5.16 6.93
CA ARG A 332 -6.79 4.53 7.53
C ARG A 332 -6.05 3.66 6.52
N PHE A 333 -6.79 2.89 5.72
CA PHE A 333 -6.22 2.03 4.70
C PHE A 333 -5.52 2.84 3.61
N LEU A 334 -6.17 3.90 3.09
CA LEU A 334 -5.59 4.82 2.12
C LEU A 334 -4.32 5.47 2.66
N ILE A 335 -4.37 6.00 3.88
CA ILE A 335 -3.22 6.66 4.48
C ILE A 335 -2.05 5.71 4.67
N GLN A 336 -2.30 4.47 5.09
CA GLN A 336 -1.24 3.48 5.20
C GLN A 336 -0.64 3.12 3.83
N ALA A 337 -1.49 2.99 2.81
CA ALA A 337 -1.03 2.79 1.44
C ALA A 337 -0.19 3.97 0.93
N CYS A 338 -0.61 5.21 1.20
CA CYS A 338 0.16 6.41 0.87
C CYS A 338 1.49 6.51 1.63
N LYS A 339 1.55 6.10 2.91
CA LYS A 339 2.81 5.99 3.68
C LYS A 339 3.80 5.05 3.01
N PHE A 340 3.31 3.89 2.61
CA PHE A 340 4.13 2.89 1.96
C PHE A 340 4.57 3.31 0.56
N ARG A 341 3.69 4.00 -0.19
CA ARG A 341 3.90 4.24 -1.63
C ARG A 341 4.40 5.60 -2.01
N LEU A 342 3.88 6.61 -1.35
CA LEU A 342 4.16 8.00 -1.67
C LEU A 342 5.07 8.62 -0.59
N GLU A 343 5.69 7.77 0.24
CA GLU A 343 6.59 8.11 1.35
C GLU A 343 6.00 9.19 2.29
N PHE A 344 4.70 9.06 2.59
CA PHE A 344 4.00 10.02 3.44
C PHE A 344 4.61 10.10 4.84
N LYS A 345 5.06 11.30 5.22
CA LYS A 345 5.32 11.64 6.62
C LYS A 345 4.04 12.23 7.20
N ILE A 346 3.43 11.52 8.14
CA ILE A 346 2.22 11.99 8.81
C ILE A 346 2.64 12.52 10.17
N PRO A 347 2.44 13.81 10.45
CA PRO A 347 2.67 14.35 11.77
C PRO A 347 1.81 13.61 12.79
N ASP A 348 2.44 13.14 13.84
CA ASP A 348 1.80 12.41 14.92
C ASP A 348 0.58 13.15 15.49
N GLY A 349 -0.55 12.43 15.63
CA GLY A 349 -1.80 12.97 16.17
C GLY A 349 -2.58 13.92 15.24
N SER A 350 -2.06 14.26 14.07
CA SER A 350 -2.74 15.16 13.12
C SER A 350 -3.90 14.50 12.37
N PHE A 351 -3.91 13.18 12.23
CA PHE A 351 -4.90 12.47 11.41
C PHE A 351 -6.07 11.92 12.26
N LYS A 352 -7.26 12.49 12.08
CA LYS A 352 -8.49 12.09 12.80
C LYS A 352 -9.57 11.62 11.81
N PRO A 353 -9.53 10.37 11.34
CA PRO A 353 -10.42 9.89 10.27
C PRO A 353 -11.91 9.95 10.64
N ILE A 354 -12.26 9.80 11.93
CA ILE A 354 -13.64 9.91 12.39
C ILE A 354 -14.18 11.34 12.24
N GLU A 355 -13.34 12.35 12.47
CA GLU A 355 -13.72 13.76 12.29
C GLU A 355 -13.95 14.08 10.81
N ILE A 356 -13.08 13.55 9.93
CA ILE A 356 -13.20 13.67 8.46
C ILE A 356 -14.55 13.12 7.99
N VAL A 357 -14.88 11.87 8.36
CA VAL A 357 -16.12 11.21 7.92
C VAL A 357 -17.37 11.91 8.50
N ARG A 358 -17.27 12.47 9.71
CA ARG A 358 -18.36 13.26 10.32
C ARG A 358 -18.46 14.68 9.76
N GLN A 359 -17.47 15.11 8.97
CA GLN A 359 -17.38 16.45 8.44
C GLN A 359 -17.53 17.54 9.50
N SER A 360 -16.91 17.32 10.66
CA SER A 360 -16.74 18.41 11.61
C SER A 360 -15.91 19.53 10.98
N GLU A 361 -15.89 20.71 11.58
CA GLU A 361 -15.07 21.83 11.08
C GLU A 361 -13.61 21.41 10.91
N LEU A 362 -13.03 20.81 11.96
CA LEU A 362 -11.70 20.20 11.92
C LEU A 362 -11.61 19.09 10.85
N GLY A 363 -12.63 18.23 10.75
CA GLY A 363 -12.68 17.15 9.76
C GLY A 363 -12.62 17.65 8.32
N ARG A 364 -13.30 18.75 8.00
CA ARG A 364 -13.32 19.36 6.66
C ARG A 364 -12.00 20.02 6.30
N GLU A 365 -11.36 20.69 7.26
CA GLU A 365 -10.01 21.24 7.10
C GLU A 365 -9.00 20.12 6.84
N GLN A 366 -9.06 19.05 7.66
CA GLN A 366 -8.22 17.87 7.47
C GLN A 366 -8.47 17.20 6.13
N LEU A 367 -9.73 17.03 5.73
CA LEU A 367 -10.09 16.45 4.44
C LEU A 367 -9.45 17.22 3.28
N GLN A 368 -9.56 18.55 3.26
CA GLN A 368 -8.95 19.38 2.23
C GLN A 368 -7.42 19.23 2.22
N ALA A 369 -6.78 19.30 3.39
CA ALA A 369 -5.33 19.16 3.51
C ALA A 369 -4.86 17.79 3.01
N TRP A 370 -5.55 16.71 3.39
CA TRP A 370 -5.20 15.35 2.98
C TRP A 370 -5.45 15.10 1.50
N VAL A 371 -6.57 15.58 0.95
CA VAL A 371 -6.83 15.47 -0.49
C VAL A 371 -5.74 16.19 -1.27
N LYS A 372 -5.41 17.43 -0.91
CA LYS A 372 -4.32 18.18 -1.56
C LYS A 372 -3.00 17.41 -1.51
N LEU A 373 -2.60 16.96 -0.33
CA LEU A 373 -1.33 16.26 -0.14
C LEU A 373 -1.26 14.93 -0.92
N ILE A 374 -2.33 14.11 -0.86
CA ILE A 374 -2.42 12.82 -1.59
C ILE A 374 -2.33 13.04 -3.09
N ILE A 375 -3.10 14.00 -3.62
CA ILE A 375 -3.09 14.25 -5.06
C ILE A 375 -1.78 14.89 -5.51
N GLU A 376 -1.22 15.84 -4.76
CA GLU A 376 0.09 16.44 -5.08
C GLU A 376 1.18 15.37 -5.20
N ARG A 377 1.21 14.42 -4.25
CA ARG A 377 2.16 13.31 -4.26
C ARG A 377 1.89 12.32 -5.40
N GLY A 378 0.62 12.02 -5.69
CA GLY A 378 0.26 11.20 -6.84
C GLY A 378 0.66 11.85 -8.18
N ILE A 379 0.53 13.18 -8.30
CA ILE A 379 0.97 13.91 -9.48
C ILE A 379 2.50 13.86 -9.61
N GLN A 380 3.24 14.04 -8.50
CA GLN A 380 4.69 13.94 -8.53
C GLN A 380 5.16 12.55 -8.98
N GLU A 381 4.59 11.50 -8.40
CA GLU A 381 4.87 10.11 -8.81
C GLU A 381 4.55 9.87 -10.30
N ALA A 382 3.47 10.45 -10.81
CA ALA A 382 3.14 10.38 -12.24
C ALA A 382 4.19 11.07 -13.13
N LYS A 383 4.72 12.22 -12.68
CA LYS A 383 5.79 12.93 -13.39
C LYS A 383 7.08 12.14 -13.36
N ASP A 384 7.48 11.65 -12.19
CA ASP A 384 8.69 10.85 -12.03
C ASP A 384 8.64 9.59 -12.92
N THR A 385 7.47 8.96 -13.00
CA THR A 385 7.20 7.84 -13.92
C THR A 385 7.40 8.24 -15.39
N LEU A 386 6.88 9.40 -15.81
CA LEU A 386 7.03 9.90 -17.19
C LEU A 386 8.46 10.35 -17.52
N GLU A 387 9.18 10.93 -16.56
CA GLU A 387 10.57 11.37 -16.73
C GLU A 387 11.53 10.18 -16.83
N ALA A 388 11.34 9.15 -16.00
CA ALA A 388 12.10 7.90 -16.08
C ALA A 388 12.04 7.30 -17.50
N LYS A 389 10.84 7.30 -18.10
CA LYS A 389 10.64 6.88 -19.49
C LYS A 389 11.42 7.72 -20.51
N ASN A 390 11.43 9.05 -20.35
CA ASN A 390 12.14 9.92 -21.29
C ASN A 390 13.65 9.71 -21.25
N ASN A 391 14.20 9.32 -20.09
CA ASN A 391 15.61 9.03 -19.91
C ASN A 391 16.02 7.63 -20.41
N ASP A 392 15.09 6.66 -20.38
CA ASP A 392 15.34 5.28 -20.85
C ASP A 392 15.31 5.14 -22.40
N VAL A 393 14.88 6.18 -23.13
CA VAL A 393 15.01 6.20 -24.60
C VAL A 393 16.48 6.48 -24.96
N PRO A 394 17.24 5.50 -25.49
CA PRO A 394 18.62 5.75 -25.89
C PRO A 394 18.65 6.90 -26.89
N PRO A 395 19.63 7.82 -26.80
CA PRO A 395 19.71 8.95 -27.72
C PRO A 395 19.66 8.40 -29.14
N ALA A 396 18.67 8.88 -29.93
CA ALA A 396 18.44 8.41 -31.28
C ALA A 396 19.80 8.34 -31.98
N SER A 397 20.22 7.11 -32.35
CA SER A 397 21.52 6.91 -32.98
C SER A 397 21.62 7.91 -34.13
N PRO A 398 22.68 8.73 -34.21
CA PRO A 398 22.77 9.78 -35.19
C PRO A 398 22.49 9.15 -36.55
N VAL A 399 21.38 9.55 -37.17
CA VAL A 399 21.05 9.13 -38.52
C VAL A 399 22.21 9.63 -39.36
N LEU A 400 23.10 8.72 -39.74
CA LEU A 400 24.15 9.01 -40.69
C LEU A 400 23.42 9.38 -41.98
N ASN A 401 23.25 10.69 -42.20
CA ASN A 401 22.87 11.25 -43.48
C ASN A 401 23.98 10.90 -44.46
N LEU A 402 23.90 9.70 -45.03
CA LEU A 402 24.61 9.32 -46.23
C LEU A 402 24.02 10.16 -47.36
N HIS A 403 24.56 11.36 -47.53
CA HIS A 403 24.50 12.06 -48.79
C HIS A 403 25.20 11.19 -49.84
N PHE A 404 24.41 10.58 -50.72
CA PHE A 404 24.87 10.02 -51.98
C PHE A 404 24.63 11.02 -53.11
#